data_AF-A0A9E0PJS3-F1
#
_entry.id   AF-A0A9E0PJS3-F1
#
_cell.length_a   1.000
_cell.length_b   1.000
_cell.length_c   1.000
_cell.angle_alpha   90.00
_cell.angle_beta   90.00
_cell.angle_gamma   90.00
#
_symmetry.space_group_name_H-M   'P 1'
#
loop_
_entity.id
_entity.type
_entity.pdbx_description
1 polymer ?
#
loop_
_entity_poly.entity_id
_entity_poly.type
_entity_poly.pdbx_seq_one_letter_code
_entity_poly.pdbx_strand_id
1 'polypeptide(L)'
;MGTSILLLAACVTTPPPAKKVNPITRLPPQNQPVPKPGARPAFGTREFNVIRDAAPGAPVDVRDVPDAEPIEEPLSAYGNRNPYTVLGETYALLPTTKGFRQDGGASWYGTKFHGLKTSSGEKYDMYKMTAAHRNLPLPTYVRVTNKANGLSVIVKVNDRGPFHSERIIDLSYAAAAKLNMLKTGTAQV
;
A
#
# COMPACT_ATOMS: atom_id res chain seq x y z
N MET A 1 -51.59 -56.04 3.52
CA MET A 1 -51.16 -54.73 2.99
C MET A 1 -51.03 -53.78 4.17
N GLY A 2 -49.82 -53.62 4.70
CA GLY A 2 -49.55 -52.79 5.88
C GLY A 2 -48.22 -52.09 5.69
N THR A 3 -48.28 -50.80 5.37
CA THR A 3 -47.15 -49.93 5.07
C THR A 3 -46.51 -49.45 6.37
N SER A 4 -45.31 -49.95 6.67
CA SER A 4 -44.43 -49.38 7.71
C SER A 4 -43.85 -48.06 7.22
N ILE A 5 -44.11 -46.97 7.95
CA ILE A 5 -43.49 -45.65 7.74
C ILE A 5 -42.30 -45.53 8.70
N LEU A 6 -41.10 -45.48 8.13
CA LEU A 6 -39.85 -45.21 8.85
C LEU A 6 -39.67 -43.68 8.91
N LEU A 7 -39.83 -43.07 10.09
CA LEU A 7 -39.49 -41.67 10.32
C LEU A 7 -37.97 -41.53 10.53
N LEU A 8 -37.27 -40.91 9.57
CA LEU A 8 -35.92 -40.39 9.79
C LEU A 8 -36.00 -39.06 10.54
N ALA A 9 -35.46 -39.02 11.75
CA ALA A 9 -35.21 -37.79 12.51
C ALA A 9 -33.93 -37.12 11.98
N ALA A 10 -34.04 -35.95 11.35
CA ALA A 10 -32.91 -35.12 10.99
C ALA A 10 -32.61 -34.13 12.13
N CYS A 11 -31.42 -34.23 12.74
CA CYS A 11 -30.91 -33.24 13.69
C CYS A 11 -30.61 -31.93 12.95
N VAL A 12 -31.38 -30.88 13.24
CA VAL A 12 -31.07 -29.50 12.86
C VAL A 12 -30.18 -28.90 13.95
N THR A 13 -28.91 -28.66 13.66
CA THR A 13 -28.02 -27.86 14.52
C THR A 13 -28.07 -26.40 14.08
N THR A 14 -28.81 -25.58 14.81
CA THR A 14 -28.76 -24.12 14.68
C THR A 14 -27.42 -23.58 15.23
N PRO A 15 -26.67 -22.77 14.48
CA PRO A 15 -25.50 -22.09 15.03
C PRO A 15 -25.92 -21.02 16.06
N PRO A 16 -25.13 -20.82 17.14
CA PRO A 16 -25.44 -19.83 18.17
C PRO A 16 -25.26 -18.39 17.65
N PRO A 17 -26.00 -17.41 18.22
CA PRO A 17 -25.90 -16.01 17.82
C PRO A 17 -24.51 -15.44 18.12
N ALA A 18 -23.92 -14.74 17.15
CA ALA A 18 -22.65 -14.03 17.32
C ALA A 18 -22.77 -12.96 18.41
N LYS A 19 -21.93 -13.07 19.45
CA LYS A 19 -21.82 -12.09 20.53
C LYS A 19 -21.25 -10.78 19.98
N LYS A 20 -21.98 -9.67 20.17
CA LYS A 20 -21.42 -8.30 20.09
C LYS A 20 -20.32 -8.17 21.15
N VAL A 21 -19.09 -7.87 20.73
CA VAL A 21 -17.99 -7.58 21.64
C VAL A 21 -17.27 -6.33 21.15
N ASN A 22 -17.62 -5.19 21.77
CA ASN A 22 -16.75 -4.03 21.88
C ASN A 22 -16.23 -4.01 23.32
N PRO A 23 -14.91 -4.08 23.52
CA PRO A 23 -14.32 -3.31 24.59
C PRO A 23 -12.97 -2.69 24.19
N ILE A 24 -12.94 -1.36 24.28
CA ILE A 24 -11.76 -0.56 24.56
C ILE A 24 -10.89 -1.29 25.59
N THR A 25 -9.66 -1.69 25.23
CA THR A 25 -8.69 -2.17 26.22
C THR A 25 -7.27 -1.69 25.92
N ARG A 26 -6.89 -0.67 26.70
CA ARG A 26 -5.61 -0.42 27.37
C ARG A 26 -4.31 -0.42 26.56
N LEU A 27 -3.69 0.77 26.54
CA LEU A 27 -2.25 0.96 26.38
C LEU A 27 -1.47 0.14 27.41
N PRO A 28 -0.32 -0.46 27.05
CA PRO A 28 0.54 -1.16 28.01
C PRO A 28 1.26 -0.17 28.96
N PRO A 29 1.58 -0.59 30.20
CA PRO A 29 2.15 0.27 31.22
C PRO A 29 3.63 0.60 30.94
N GLN A 30 3.97 1.89 31.04
CA GLN A 30 5.33 2.40 31.07
C GLN A 30 5.89 2.24 32.49
N ASN A 31 6.69 1.20 32.75
CA ASN A 31 7.69 1.17 33.83
C ASN A 31 8.51 -0.12 33.80
N GLN A 32 9.41 -0.26 32.83
CA GLN A 32 10.59 -1.10 32.97
C GLN A 32 11.84 -0.21 32.92
N PRO A 33 12.77 -0.33 33.89
CA PRO A 33 13.95 0.52 33.94
C PRO A 33 14.88 0.24 32.75
N VAL A 34 15.22 1.31 32.04
CA VAL A 34 16.19 1.30 30.93
C VAL A 34 17.57 0.92 31.47
N PRO A 35 18.28 -0.08 30.92
CA PRO A 35 19.64 -0.39 31.35
C PRO A 35 20.58 0.76 31.00
N LYS A 36 21.41 1.19 31.98
CA LYS A 36 22.45 2.21 31.78
C LYS A 36 23.46 1.76 30.71
N PRO A 37 23.89 2.64 29.79
CA PRO A 37 24.92 2.29 28.82
C PRO A 37 26.27 2.02 29.51
N GLY A 38 26.74 0.78 29.46
CA GLY A 38 28.13 0.44 29.71
C GLY A 38 28.97 0.86 28.50
N ALA A 39 30.11 1.49 28.76
CA ALA A 39 31.05 1.95 27.74
C ALA A 39 31.46 0.82 26.78
N ARG A 40 31.28 1.05 25.47
CA ARG A 40 31.81 0.19 24.40
C ARG A 40 33.02 0.88 23.76
N PRO A 41 34.02 0.10 23.28
CA PRO A 41 35.28 0.64 22.78
C PRO A 41 35.05 1.49 21.53
N ALA A 42 35.90 2.49 21.33
CA ALA A 42 35.86 3.41 20.20
C ALA A 42 36.11 2.66 18.88
N PHE A 43 35.04 2.24 18.22
CA PHE A 43 35.03 1.88 16.81
C PHE A 43 34.58 3.10 16.02
N GLY A 44 35.42 3.54 15.07
CA GLY A 44 35.26 4.77 14.30
C GLY A 44 33.84 4.95 13.76
N THR A 45 33.37 6.19 13.83
CA THR A 45 32.09 6.65 13.30
C THR A 45 32.06 6.47 11.78
N ARG A 46 31.65 5.29 11.31
CA ARG A 46 31.01 5.20 10.00
C ARG A 46 29.62 5.78 10.19
N GLU A 47 29.43 7.03 9.78
CA GLU A 47 28.11 7.62 9.64
C GLU A 47 27.26 6.67 8.81
N PHE A 48 26.31 5.98 9.45
CA PHE A 48 25.27 5.27 8.71
C PHE A 48 24.47 6.35 8.00
N ASN A 49 24.80 6.58 6.73
CA ASN A 49 24.09 7.51 5.89
C ASN A 49 22.69 6.94 5.66
N VAL A 50 21.76 7.23 6.57
CA VAL A 50 20.34 6.90 6.41
C VAL A 50 19.87 7.78 5.28
N ILE A 51 19.94 7.27 4.05
CA ILE A 51 19.43 7.97 2.87
C ILE A 51 17.94 8.20 3.11
N ARG A 52 17.61 9.43 3.48
CA ARG A 52 16.23 9.90 3.61
C ARG A 52 15.65 9.96 2.20
N ASP A 53 14.41 9.52 2.07
CA ASP A 53 13.74 9.67 0.78
C ASP A 53 13.49 11.15 0.47
N ALA A 54 13.66 11.53 -0.78
CA ALA A 54 13.70 12.92 -1.18
C ALA A 54 13.36 13.12 -2.66
N ALA A 55 13.02 14.35 -3.01
CA ALA A 55 12.98 14.86 -4.37
C ALA A 55 14.38 14.73 -5.04
N PRO A 56 14.47 14.79 -6.38
CA PRO A 56 15.78 14.81 -7.03
C PRO A 56 16.52 16.09 -6.64
N GLY A 57 17.86 16.03 -6.60
CA GLY A 57 18.70 17.15 -6.16
C GLY A 57 18.58 18.41 -7.00
N ALA A 58 18.12 18.28 -8.24
CA ALA A 58 17.69 19.38 -9.10
C ALA A 58 16.23 19.15 -9.53
N PRO A 59 15.38 20.19 -9.59
CA PRO A 59 14.04 20.08 -10.14
C PRO A 59 14.11 19.57 -11.58
N VAL A 60 13.40 18.46 -11.84
CA VAL A 60 13.23 17.93 -13.19
C VAL A 60 11.87 18.39 -13.69
N ASP A 61 11.84 18.94 -14.90
CA ASP A 61 10.58 19.26 -15.55
C ASP A 61 9.90 17.97 -16.02
N VAL A 62 8.75 17.69 -15.42
CA VAL A 62 7.96 16.48 -15.69
C VAL A 62 6.60 16.81 -16.31
N ARG A 63 6.41 18.06 -16.76
CA ARG A 63 5.16 18.50 -17.40
C ARG A 63 4.85 17.69 -18.66
N ASP A 64 5.88 17.35 -19.41
CA ASP A 64 5.76 16.62 -20.68
C ASP A 64 5.80 15.10 -20.51
N VAL A 65 5.93 14.59 -19.28
CA VAL A 65 5.83 13.15 -19.02
C VAL A 65 4.38 12.73 -19.30
N PRO A 66 4.11 11.85 -20.27
CA PRO A 66 2.76 11.41 -20.56
C PRO A 66 2.22 10.58 -19.40
N ASP A 67 0.90 10.65 -19.21
CA ASP A 67 0.19 9.75 -18.29
C ASP A 67 0.43 8.28 -18.68
N ALA A 68 0.29 7.37 -17.72
CA ALA A 68 0.32 5.95 -18.05
C ALA A 68 -0.87 5.59 -18.94
N GLU A 69 -0.61 4.91 -20.05
CA GLU A 69 -1.66 4.43 -20.96
C GLU A 69 -2.23 3.10 -20.43
N PRO A 70 -3.54 3.02 -20.12
CA PRO A 70 -4.15 1.76 -19.71
C PRO A 70 -4.12 0.74 -20.86
N ILE A 71 -3.43 -0.37 -20.63
CA ILE A 71 -3.38 -1.51 -21.54
C ILE A 71 -3.84 -2.76 -20.81
N GLU A 72 -4.49 -3.66 -21.56
CA GLU A 72 -4.82 -5.00 -21.06
C GLU A 72 -3.56 -5.88 -21.15
N GLU A 73 -2.76 -5.87 -20.08
CA GLU A 73 -1.59 -6.72 -19.95
C GLU A 73 -1.83 -7.85 -18.92
N PRO A 74 -1.16 -9.01 -19.05
CA PRO A 74 -1.23 -10.06 -18.05
C PRO A 74 -0.78 -9.55 -16.68
N LEU A 75 -1.34 -10.13 -15.61
CA LEU A 75 -0.85 -9.87 -14.26
C LEU A 75 0.63 -10.22 -14.14
N SER A 76 1.37 -9.39 -13.41
CA SER A 76 2.77 -9.63 -13.07
C SER A 76 2.93 -10.97 -12.36
N ALA A 77 3.98 -11.71 -12.74
CA ALA A 77 4.38 -12.95 -12.08
C ALA A 77 4.79 -12.73 -10.60
N TYR A 78 5.21 -11.51 -10.26
CA TYR A 78 5.61 -11.10 -8.91
C TYR A 78 4.61 -10.12 -8.30
N GLY A 79 4.58 -10.07 -6.97
CA GLY A 79 3.79 -9.10 -6.21
C GLY A 79 2.30 -9.43 -6.10
N ASN A 80 1.83 -10.53 -6.69
CA ASN A 80 0.42 -10.96 -6.67
C ASN A 80 0.12 -12.14 -5.73
N ARG A 81 1.00 -12.43 -4.76
CA ARG A 81 0.68 -13.41 -3.71
C ARG A 81 -0.53 -12.92 -2.91
N ASN A 82 -1.52 -13.79 -2.72
CA ASN A 82 -2.77 -13.46 -2.03
C ASN A 82 -3.20 -14.61 -1.09
N PRO A 83 -3.41 -14.36 0.21
CA PRO A 83 -3.03 -13.14 0.93
C PRO A 83 -1.50 -13.00 1.04
N TYR A 84 -1.04 -11.82 1.44
CA TYR A 84 0.37 -11.59 1.75
C TYR A 84 0.53 -10.82 3.07
N THR A 85 1.64 -11.02 3.77
CA THR A 85 1.91 -10.43 5.08
C THR A 85 3.15 -9.54 5.00
N VAL A 86 3.03 -8.32 5.52
CA VAL A 86 4.11 -7.33 5.63
C VAL A 86 4.04 -6.74 7.02
N LEU A 87 5.16 -6.82 7.76
CA LEU A 87 5.30 -6.23 9.10
C LEU A 87 4.24 -6.71 10.11
N GLY A 88 3.84 -7.99 10.01
CA GLY A 88 2.84 -8.61 10.89
C GLY A 88 1.40 -8.40 10.43
N GLU A 89 1.14 -7.48 9.51
CA GLU A 89 -0.20 -7.21 8.97
C GLU A 89 -0.44 -8.02 7.69
N THR A 90 -1.63 -8.61 7.56
CA THR A 90 -2.02 -9.43 6.41
C THR A 90 -2.99 -8.68 5.51
N TYR A 91 -2.66 -8.63 4.22
CA TYR A 91 -3.42 -7.94 3.18
C TYR A 91 -3.95 -8.94 2.16
N ALA A 92 -5.15 -8.68 1.65
CA ALA A 92 -5.77 -9.47 0.60
C ALA A 92 -5.92 -8.64 -0.69
N LEU A 93 -5.60 -9.24 -1.83
CA LEU A 93 -5.81 -8.59 -3.13
C LEU A 93 -7.29 -8.61 -3.50
N LEU A 94 -7.73 -7.58 -4.21
CA LEU A 94 -9.07 -7.51 -4.75
C LEU A 94 -9.25 -8.59 -5.83
N PRO A 95 -10.38 -9.32 -5.82
CA PRO A 95 -10.66 -10.34 -6.84
C PRO A 95 -10.95 -9.72 -8.22
N THR A 96 -11.36 -8.45 -8.25
CA THR A 96 -11.58 -7.68 -9.48
C THR A 96 -11.30 -6.21 -9.23
N THR A 97 -10.84 -5.51 -10.27
CA THR A 97 -10.59 -4.06 -10.28
C THR A 97 -11.70 -3.29 -11.01
N LYS A 98 -12.69 -3.99 -11.57
CA LYS A 98 -13.76 -3.36 -12.33
C LYS A 98 -14.60 -2.46 -11.44
N GLY A 99 -14.69 -1.18 -11.80
CA GLY A 99 -15.45 -0.18 -11.04
C GLY A 99 -14.82 0.20 -9.70
N PHE A 100 -13.57 -0.19 -9.44
CA PHE A 100 -12.86 0.17 -8.22
C PHE A 100 -12.83 1.69 -8.04
N ARG A 101 -13.23 2.14 -6.84
CA ARG A 101 -13.14 3.51 -6.36
C ARG A 101 -12.73 3.48 -4.91
N GLN A 102 -11.83 4.38 -4.53
CA GLN A 102 -11.38 4.52 -3.16
C GLN A 102 -10.96 5.96 -2.93
N ASP A 103 -11.31 6.48 -1.75
CA ASP A 103 -10.92 7.80 -1.28
C ASP A 103 -9.88 7.65 -0.16
N GLY A 104 -8.87 8.51 -0.14
CA GLY A 104 -7.92 8.50 0.96
C GLY A 104 -6.68 9.36 0.75
N GLY A 105 -5.73 9.21 1.66
CA GLY A 105 -4.46 9.94 1.57
C GLY A 105 -3.54 9.37 0.49
N ALA A 106 -2.87 10.26 -0.24
CA ALA A 106 -1.75 9.93 -1.11
C ALA A 106 -0.45 10.50 -0.53
N SER A 107 0.68 9.84 -0.79
CA SER A 107 2.01 10.45 -0.71
C SER A 107 2.81 10.14 -1.97
N TRP A 108 4.12 10.40 -1.95
CA TRP A 108 5.02 10.03 -3.01
C TRP A 108 6.37 9.59 -2.47
N TYR A 109 7.08 8.79 -3.26
CA TYR A 109 8.40 8.27 -2.93
C TYR A 109 9.40 8.65 -4.02
N GLY A 110 10.65 8.82 -3.66
CA GLY A 110 11.65 9.52 -4.48
C GLY A 110 12.96 8.76 -4.62
N THR A 111 14.05 9.50 -4.45
CA THR A 111 15.41 9.07 -4.77
C THR A 111 15.86 7.81 -4.03
N LYS A 112 15.32 7.53 -2.83
CA LYS A 112 15.72 6.35 -2.03
C LYS A 112 15.44 5.03 -2.75
N PHE A 113 14.37 4.97 -3.54
CA PHE A 113 13.93 3.76 -4.21
C PHE A 113 14.32 3.72 -5.68
N HIS A 114 14.78 4.84 -6.25
CA HIS A 114 15.04 4.96 -7.68
C HIS A 114 16.04 3.90 -8.16
N GLY A 115 15.68 3.16 -9.20
CA GLY A 115 16.47 2.06 -9.76
C GLY A 115 16.34 0.71 -9.03
N LEU A 116 15.70 0.65 -7.86
CA LEU A 116 15.42 -0.60 -7.15
C LEU A 116 14.21 -1.32 -7.74
N LYS A 117 14.10 -2.64 -7.50
CA LYS A 117 12.94 -3.41 -7.96
C LYS A 117 11.71 -3.09 -7.12
N THR A 118 10.59 -2.83 -7.80
CA THR A 118 9.24 -2.82 -7.25
C THR A 118 8.75 -4.25 -6.99
N SER A 119 7.57 -4.38 -6.38
CA SER A 119 6.92 -5.67 -6.12
C SER A 119 6.50 -6.41 -7.39
N SER A 120 6.26 -5.73 -8.52
CA SER A 120 6.07 -6.40 -9.83
C SER A 120 7.39 -6.91 -10.43
N GLY A 121 8.53 -6.49 -9.89
CA GLY A 121 9.87 -6.80 -10.41
C GLY A 121 10.42 -5.75 -11.38
N GLU A 122 9.59 -4.79 -11.84
CA GLU A 122 10.05 -3.64 -12.62
C GLU A 122 10.98 -2.75 -11.79
N LYS A 123 11.98 -2.12 -12.41
CA LYS A 123 12.77 -1.09 -11.72
C LYS A 123 11.93 0.16 -11.51
N TYR A 124 11.91 0.69 -10.28
CA TYR A 124 11.26 1.95 -9.98
C TYR A 124 11.98 3.10 -10.67
N ASP A 125 11.23 3.85 -11.46
CA ASP A 125 11.68 5.07 -12.09
C ASP A 125 10.78 6.21 -11.60
N MET A 126 11.37 7.16 -10.88
CA MET A 126 10.63 8.26 -10.27
C MET A 126 10.06 9.24 -11.30
N TYR A 127 10.55 9.17 -12.53
CA TYR A 127 10.10 10.00 -13.66
C TYR A 127 9.03 9.32 -14.51
N LYS A 128 8.63 8.09 -14.19
CA LYS A 128 7.50 7.39 -14.83
C LYS A 128 6.21 7.57 -14.04
N MET A 129 5.07 7.40 -14.71
CA MET A 129 3.75 7.51 -14.11
C MET A 129 3.34 6.21 -13.41
N THR A 130 3.96 5.94 -12.27
CA THR A 130 3.74 4.71 -11.48
C THR A 130 3.30 4.99 -10.04
N ALA A 131 2.80 3.96 -9.37
CA ALA A 131 2.37 4.03 -7.97
C ALA A 131 2.46 2.69 -7.24
N ALA A 132 2.41 2.75 -5.91
CA ALA A 132 2.26 1.62 -5.01
C ALA A 132 0.85 1.56 -4.41
N HIS A 133 0.24 0.37 -4.39
CA HIS A 133 -1.04 0.13 -3.72
C HIS A 133 -1.07 -1.25 -3.03
N ARG A 134 -1.77 -1.35 -1.91
CA ARG A 134 -1.82 -2.56 -1.08
C ARG A 134 -2.63 -3.69 -1.72
N ASN A 135 -3.83 -3.39 -2.22
CA ASN A 135 -4.83 -4.42 -2.53
C ASN A 135 -5.10 -4.59 -4.03
N LEU A 136 -4.57 -3.72 -4.89
CA LEU A 136 -4.81 -3.83 -6.34
C LEU A 136 -3.88 -4.89 -6.94
N PRO A 137 -4.36 -5.85 -7.74
CA PRO A 137 -3.49 -6.73 -8.52
C PRO A 137 -2.47 -5.92 -9.34
N LEU A 138 -1.26 -6.44 -9.49
CA LEU A 138 -0.21 -5.81 -10.29
C LEU A 138 -0.14 -6.43 -11.69
N PRO A 139 -0.01 -5.64 -12.75
CA PRO A 139 -0.27 -4.20 -12.75
C PRO A 139 -1.76 -3.89 -12.76
N THR A 140 -2.12 -2.70 -12.31
CA THR A 140 -3.44 -2.10 -12.53
C THR A 140 -3.25 -0.63 -12.88
N TYR A 141 -4.08 -0.09 -13.78
CA TYR A 141 -4.08 1.33 -14.10
C TYR A 141 -5.18 2.05 -13.33
N VAL A 142 -4.84 3.16 -12.68
CA VAL A 142 -5.81 3.95 -11.91
C VAL A 142 -5.71 5.42 -12.26
N ARG A 143 -6.87 6.09 -12.31
CA ARG A 143 -6.94 7.54 -12.31
C ARG A 143 -6.87 8.02 -10.86
N VAL A 144 -5.95 8.93 -10.58
CA VAL A 144 -5.80 9.58 -9.28
C VAL A 144 -6.17 11.04 -9.45
N THR A 145 -7.05 11.57 -8.61
CA THR A 145 -7.50 12.97 -8.68
C THR A 145 -7.18 13.65 -7.37
N ASN A 146 -6.37 14.71 -7.37
CA ASN A 146 -6.14 15.49 -6.17
C ASN A 146 -7.37 16.36 -5.87
N LYS A 147 -8.06 16.05 -4.76
CA LYS A 147 -9.32 16.71 -4.39
C LYS A 147 -9.20 18.19 -4.09
N ALA A 148 -8.00 18.66 -3.71
CA ALA A 148 -7.78 20.06 -3.39
C ALA A 148 -7.74 20.97 -4.63
N ASN A 149 -7.36 20.44 -5.80
CA ASN A 149 -7.18 21.23 -7.02
C ASN A 149 -7.86 20.65 -8.27
N GLY A 150 -8.47 19.47 -8.18
CA GLY A 150 -9.16 18.81 -9.28
C GLY A 150 -8.24 18.23 -10.37
N LEU A 151 -6.92 18.35 -10.23
CA LEU A 151 -5.97 17.78 -11.19
C LEU A 151 -6.02 16.26 -11.10
N SER A 152 -5.92 15.59 -12.25
CA SER A 152 -5.93 14.14 -12.33
C SER A 152 -4.83 13.60 -13.22
N VAL A 153 -4.33 12.43 -12.88
CA VAL A 153 -3.37 11.67 -13.68
C VAL A 153 -3.75 10.19 -13.74
N ILE A 154 -3.30 9.49 -14.78
CA ILE A 154 -3.33 8.03 -14.83
C ILE A 154 -1.95 7.47 -14.50
N VAL A 155 -1.91 6.49 -13.59
CA VAL A 155 -0.68 5.80 -13.17
C VAL A 155 -0.82 4.28 -13.31
N LYS A 156 0.31 3.61 -13.60
CA LYS A 156 0.46 2.16 -13.49
C LYS A 156 0.82 1.80 -12.04
N VAL A 157 -0.06 1.10 -11.35
CA VAL A 157 0.24 0.50 -10.05
C VAL A 157 1.13 -0.71 -10.30
N ASN A 158 2.42 -0.62 -9.94
CA ASN A 158 3.40 -1.68 -10.12
C ASN A 158 4.11 -2.08 -8.82
N ASP A 159 3.73 -1.48 -7.69
CA ASP A 159 4.36 -1.76 -6.39
C ASP A 159 3.34 -1.96 -5.26
N ARG A 160 3.83 -2.44 -4.11
CA ARG A 160 3.05 -2.69 -2.89
C ARG A 160 3.37 -1.66 -1.81
N GLY A 161 2.36 -1.34 -1.03
CA GLY A 161 2.40 -0.30 0.00
C GLY A 161 1.30 0.73 -0.22
N PRO A 162 1.25 1.82 0.58
CA PRO A 162 2.05 2.09 1.78
C PRO A 162 1.78 1.09 2.92
N PHE A 163 2.68 0.89 3.90
CA PHE A 163 2.47 -0.08 5.00
C PHE A 163 2.38 0.52 6.41
N HIS A 164 2.49 1.85 6.55
CA HIS A 164 2.56 2.53 7.85
C HIS A 164 1.76 3.84 7.94
N SER A 165 0.58 3.87 7.32
CA SER A 165 -0.23 5.09 7.33
C SER A 165 -1.65 4.83 6.85
N GLU A 166 -2.58 5.72 7.20
CA GLU A 166 -3.93 5.81 6.64
C GLU A 166 -3.97 6.16 5.14
N ARG A 167 -2.81 6.38 4.49
CA ARG A 167 -2.73 6.61 3.04
C ARG A 167 -3.09 5.35 2.28
N ILE A 168 -3.64 5.51 1.08
CA ILE A 168 -4.08 4.40 0.21
C ILE A 168 -3.10 4.17 -0.95
N ILE A 169 -2.35 5.20 -1.34
CA ILE A 169 -1.48 5.16 -2.52
C ILE A 169 -0.21 5.97 -2.28
N ASP A 170 0.93 5.46 -2.73
CA ASP A 170 2.16 6.22 -2.84
C ASP A 170 2.49 6.39 -4.33
N LEU A 171 2.69 7.61 -4.78
CA LEU A 171 2.88 8.00 -6.17
C LEU A 171 4.36 8.16 -6.52
N SER A 172 4.70 8.05 -7.80
CA SER A 172 6.00 8.50 -8.26
C SER A 172 6.16 10.02 -8.15
N TYR A 173 7.40 10.50 -8.18
CA TYR A 173 7.71 11.93 -8.20
C TYR A 173 7.02 12.66 -9.37
N ALA A 174 7.07 12.08 -10.58
CA ALA A 174 6.40 12.65 -11.76
C ALA A 174 4.88 12.78 -11.56
N ALA A 175 4.22 11.74 -11.06
CA ALA A 175 2.78 11.78 -10.79
C ALA A 175 2.42 12.83 -9.72
N ALA A 176 3.19 12.91 -8.65
CA ALA A 176 3.00 13.88 -7.58
C ALA A 176 3.24 15.33 -8.03
N ALA A 177 4.18 15.55 -8.95
CA ALA A 177 4.42 16.85 -9.57
C ALA A 177 3.22 17.30 -10.42
N LYS A 178 2.71 16.41 -11.28
CA LYS A 178 1.55 16.69 -12.15
C LYS A 178 0.27 16.93 -11.35
N LEU A 179 0.12 16.29 -10.18
CA LEU A 179 -0.98 16.54 -9.24
C LEU A 179 -0.77 17.77 -8.34
N ASN A 180 0.35 18.50 -8.50
CA ASN A 180 0.74 19.65 -7.71
C ASN A 180 0.70 19.37 -6.18
N MET A 181 1.32 18.25 -5.77
CA MET A 181 1.40 17.82 -4.36
C MET A 181 2.82 17.61 -3.84
N LEU A 182 3.85 17.97 -4.61
CA LEU A 182 5.25 17.86 -4.16
C LEU A 182 5.51 18.71 -2.91
N LYS A 183 5.02 19.96 -2.90
CA LYS A 183 5.24 20.90 -1.78
C LYS A 183 4.54 20.46 -0.49
N THR A 184 3.35 19.88 -0.60
CA THR A 184 2.60 19.38 0.56
C THR A 184 3.07 18.01 1.02
N GLY A 185 3.75 17.26 0.15
CA GLY A 185 4.20 15.88 0.40
C GLY A 185 3.07 14.84 0.35
N THR A 186 1.85 15.27 0.68
CA THR A 186 0.64 14.44 0.73
C THR A 186 -0.55 15.19 0.15
N ALA A 187 -1.60 14.45 -0.22
CA ALA A 187 -2.85 15.00 -0.73
C ALA A 187 -4.01 14.05 -0.40
N GLN A 188 -5.24 14.57 -0.38
CA GLN A 188 -6.44 13.73 -0.42
C GLN A 188 -6.79 13.47 -1.88
N VAL A 189 -6.96 12.19 -2.22
CA VAL A 189 -7.28 11.72 -3.57
C VAL A 189 -8.54 10.88 -3.62
#